data_AF-A0ABD7RNE7-F1
#
_entry.id   AF-A0ABD7RNE7-F1
#
_cell.length_a   1.000
_cell.length_b   1.000
_cell.length_c   1.000
_cell.angle_alpha   90.00
_cell.angle_beta   90.00
_cell.angle_gamma   90.00
#
_symmetry.space_group_name_H-M   'P 1'
#
loop_
_entity.id
_entity.type
_entity.pdbx_description
1 polymer ?
#
loop_
_entity_poly.entity_id
_entity_poly.type
_entity_poly.pdbx_seq_one_letter_code
_entity_poly.pdbx_strand_id
1 'polypeptide(L)'
;MMQRFINHWQTALSATLAPSAEQMTVPVAAAGLLSFAAGAWYKATLTNAARSAWEIVTVTAQAGGVLTIDRAQEGTAAAEWPAGSAVFIELTAGALHDLASQIAALTARVAALEQGGGTDPEPGPDGALTDAAGNLLVDQAGNALVRG
;
A
#
# COMPACT_ATOMS: atom_id res chain seq x y z
N MET A 1 2.03 -2.46 -10.38
CA MET A 1 2.48 -3.55 -9.50
C MET A 1 1.76 -3.43 -8.17
N MET A 2 1.26 -4.53 -7.59
CA MET A 2 0.45 -4.51 -6.36
C MET A 2 0.90 -5.61 -5.41
N GLN A 3 0.99 -5.31 -4.11
CA GLN A 3 1.26 -6.33 -3.09
C GLN A 3 0.11 -7.33 -3.03
N ARG A 4 0.43 -8.63 -2.99
CA ARG A 4 -0.51 -9.70 -2.69
C ARG A 4 -0.24 -10.28 -1.32
N PHE A 5 -1.31 -10.82 -0.75
CA PHE A 5 -1.30 -11.49 0.55
C PHE A 5 -1.84 -12.90 0.37
N ILE A 6 -1.33 -13.81 1.18
CA ILE A 6 -1.76 -15.20 1.22
C ILE A 6 -1.78 -15.64 2.68
N ASN A 7 -2.88 -16.25 3.11
CA ASN A 7 -3.03 -16.68 4.49
C ASN A 7 -2.15 -17.90 4.78
N HIS A 8 -1.44 -17.87 5.90
CA HIS A 8 -0.69 -19.00 6.45
C HIS A 8 0.36 -19.60 5.49
N TRP A 9 0.87 -18.83 4.53
CA TRP A 9 1.95 -19.31 3.69
C TRP A 9 3.26 -19.29 4.47
N GLN A 10 3.85 -20.47 4.59
CA GLN A 10 5.14 -20.67 5.25
C GLN A 10 5.88 -21.82 4.57
N THR A 11 7.21 -21.73 4.56
CA THR A 11 8.10 -22.75 4.02
C THR A 11 9.49 -22.62 4.65
N ALA A 12 10.45 -23.40 4.16
CA ALA A 12 11.85 -23.26 4.52
C ALA A 12 12.73 -23.24 3.28
N LEU A 13 13.87 -22.57 3.37
CA LEU A 13 14.87 -22.56 2.30
C LEU A 13 15.35 -23.99 2.01
N SER A 14 15.38 -24.36 0.73
CA SER A 14 15.93 -25.65 0.28
C SER A 14 17.43 -25.61 0.03
N ALA A 15 18.02 -24.41 -0.03
CA ALA A 15 19.46 -24.18 -0.18
C ALA A 15 19.86 -22.90 0.56
N THR A 16 21.15 -22.76 0.87
CA THR A 16 21.69 -21.53 1.47
C THR A 16 21.47 -20.35 0.54
N LEU A 17 21.00 -19.24 1.10
CA LEU A 17 20.82 -17.95 0.44
C LEU A 17 21.94 -16.99 0.89
N ALA A 18 22.88 -16.71 -0.01
CA ALA A 18 23.96 -15.75 0.24
C ALA A 18 23.43 -14.29 0.32
N PRO A 19 24.14 -13.35 0.96
CA PRO A 19 23.66 -11.97 1.12
C PRO A 19 23.37 -11.23 -0.22
N SER A 20 24.16 -11.49 -1.26
CA SER A 20 24.00 -10.88 -2.59
C SER A 20 23.10 -11.68 -3.54
N ALA A 21 22.54 -12.80 -3.09
CA ALA A 21 21.69 -13.62 -3.95
C ALA A 21 20.31 -12.98 -4.13
N GLU A 22 19.91 -12.86 -5.40
CA GLU A 22 18.60 -12.33 -5.85
C GLU A 22 17.59 -13.46 -6.13
N GLN A 23 17.95 -14.69 -5.79
CA GLN A 23 17.11 -15.87 -5.95
C GLN A 23 17.19 -16.71 -4.69
N MET A 24 16.03 -17.09 -4.14
CA MET A 24 15.95 -18.11 -3.08
C MET A 24 15.30 -19.37 -3.62
N THR A 25 15.75 -20.53 -3.14
CA THR A 25 15.15 -21.82 -3.51
C THR A 25 14.31 -22.34 -2.35
N VAL A 26 13.07 -22.72 -2.65
CA VAL A 26 12.10 -23.31 -1.72
C VAL A 26 11.46 -24.56 -2.38
N PRO A 27 10.74 -25.41 -1.63
CA PRO A 27 10.02 -26.53 -2.22
C PRO A 27 9.06 -26.09 -3.33
N VAL A 28 9.05 -26.82 -4.45
CA VAL A 28 8.23 -26.51 -5.64
C VAL A 28 6.75 -26.33 -5.28
N ALA A 29 6.22 -27.19 -4.40
CA ALA A 29 4.83 -27.10 -3.96
C ALA A 29 4.53 -25.78 -3.25
N ALA A 30 5.45 -25.25 -2.43
CA ALA A 30 5.27 -24.00 -1.73
C ALA A 30 5.33 -22.79 -2.68
N ALA A 31 6.31 -22.78 -3.60
CA ALA A 31 6.41 -21.75 -4.63
C ALA A 31 5.18 -21.73 -5.56
N GLY A 32 4.63 -22.91 -5.87
CA GLY A 32 3.44 -23.06 -6.73
C GLY A 32 2.15 -22.46 -6.16
N LEU A 33 2.11 -22.16 -4.86
CA LEU A 33 0.97 -21.46 -4.24
C LEU A 33 0.97 -19.94 -4.51
N LEU A 34 2.10 -19.39 -4.96
CA LEU A 34 2.26 -17.95 -5.22
C LEU A 34 1.87 -17.61 -6.66
N SER A 35 1.11 -16.53 -6.83
CA SER A 35 0.59 -16.09 -8.14
C SER A 35 0.98 -14.64 -8.43
N PHE A 36 1.71 -14.44 -9.53
CA PHE A 36 2.35 -13.17 -9.90
C PHE A 36 1.62 -12.41 -11.03
N ALA A 37 0.31 -12.59 -11.18
CA ALA A 37 -0.47 -11.91 -12.23
C ALA A 37 -0.29 -10.38 -12.18
N ALA A 38 -0.17 -9.74 -13.35
CA ALA A 38 -0.13 -8.28 -13.53
C ALA A 38 0.97 -7.52 -12.74
N GLY A 39 2.17 -8.13 -12.59
CA GLY A 39 3.27 -7.51 -11.84
C GLY A 39 2.99 -7.46 -10.34
N ALA A 40 2.24 -8.43 -9.83
CA ALA A 40 2.06 -8.63 -8.41
C ALA A 40 3.37 -9.05 -7.73
N TRP A 41 3.48 -8.75 -6.45
CA TRP A 41 4.61 -9.16 -5.62
C TRP A 41 4.13 -9.52 -4.22
N TYR A 42 4.97 -10.21 -3.45
CA TYR A 42 4.73 -10.56 -2.05
C TYR A 42 5.87 -10.02 -1.18
N LYS A 43 5.59 -9.73 0.09
CA LYS A 43 6.64 -9.57 1.09
C LYS A 43 6.80 -10.89 1.82
N ALA A 44 8.02 -11.41 1.84
CA ALA A 44 8.37 -12.57 2.62
C ALA A 44 9.37 -12.16 3.69
N THR A 45 9.26 -12.77 4.86
CA THR A 45 10.18 -12.61 5.96
C THR A 45 10.97 -13.90 6.14
N LEU A 46 12.29 -13.79 6.13
CA LEU A 46 13.20 -14.86 6.53
C LEU A 46 13.54 -14.73 8.00
N THR A 47 13.67 -15.86 8.69
CA THR A 47 14.17 -15.89 10.07
C THR A 47 14.91 -17.18 10.38
N ASN A 48 15.74 -17.14 11.42
CA ASN A 48 16.40 -18.31 11.95
C ASN A 48 15.47 -19.08 12.90
N ALA A 49 15.81 -20.32 13.22
CA ALA A 49 14.98 -21.16 14.09
C ALA A 49 14.76 -20.54 15.48
N ALA A 50 15.73 -19.76 15.98
CA ALA A 50 15.64 -19.06 17.25
C ALA A 50 14.77 -17.79 17.22
N ARG A 51 14.33 -17.34 16.04
CA ARG A 51 13.63 -16.06 15.83
C ARG A 51 14.35 -14.88 16.50
N SER A 52 15.64 -14.77 16.26
CA SER A 52 16.49 -13.68 16.78
C SER A 52 17.00 -12.72 15.70
N ALA A 53 16.77 -13.06 14.43
CA ALA A 53 17.13 -12.24 13.28
C ALA A 53 16.03 -12.33 12.23
N TRP A 54 15.82 -11.24 11.49
CA TRP A 54 14.81 -11.16 10.43
C TRP A 54 15.35 -10.41 9.23
N GLU A 55 14.94 -10.85 8.06
CA GLU A 55 15.10 -10.09 6.82
C GLU A 55 13.78 -10.10 6.07
N ILE A 56 13.35 -8.93 5.61
CA ILE A 56 12.16 -8.81 4.75
C ILE A 56 12.65 -8.66 3.32
N VAL A 57 12.04 -9.42 2.40
CA VAL A 57 12.35 -9.41 0.97
C VAL A 57 11.08 -9.21 0.15
N THR A 58 11.20 -8.62 -1.02
CA THR A 58 10.13 -8.59 -2.01
C THR A 58 10.29 -9.81 -2.91
N VAL A 59 9.26 -10.62 -3.08
CA VAL A 59 9.22 -11.72 -4.05
C VAL A 59 8.44 -11.26 -5.27
N THR A 60 9.04 -11.32 -6.46
CA THR A 60 8.48 -10.75 -7.69
C THR A 60 8.15 -11.79 -8.76
N ALA A 61 8.73 -12.98 -8.68
CA ALA A 61 8.43 -14.10 -9.58
C ALA A 61 8.74 -15.45 -8.93
N GLN A 62 8.22 -16.51 -9.54
CA GLN A 62 8.64 -17.88 -9.26
C GLN A 62 8.82 -18.68 -10.55
N ALA A 63 9.79 -19.59 -10.56
CA ALA A 63 9.93 -20.64 -11.55
C ALA A 63 10.42 -21.93 -10.87
N GLY A 64 9.56 -22.95 -10.78
CA GLY A 64 9.96 -24.31 -10.41
C GLY A 64 10.65 -24.42 -9.03
N GLY A 65 10.17 -23.67 -8.02
CA GLY A 65 10.77 -23.65 -6.68
C GLY A 65 11.83 -22.57 -6.47
N VAL A 66 12.22 -21.85 -7.52
CA VAL A 66 13.10 -20.69 -7.42
C VAL A 66 12.26 -19.41 -7.38
N LEU A 67 12.43 -18.61 -6.34
CA LEU A 67 11.76 -17.32 -6.17
C LEU A 67 12.74 -16.18 -6.49
N THR A 68 12.34 -15.26 -7.38
CA THR A 68 13.09 -14.02 -7.66
C THR A 68 12.79 -13.00 -6.58
N ILE A 69 13.83 -12.44 -5.96
CA ILE A 69 13.71 -11.60 -4.77
C ILE A 69 14.54 -10.32 -4.82
N ASP A 70 13.98 -9.25 -4.24
CA ASP A 70 14.71 -8.05 -3.85
C ASP A 70 14.95 -8.07 -2.34
N ARG A 71 16.22 -7.97 -1.94
CA ARG A 71 16.69 -8.14 -0.56
C ARG A 71 16.54 -6.89 0.30
N ALA A 72 16.78 -7.02 1.61
CA ALA A 72 16.97 -5.88 2.53
C ALA A 72 15.83 -4.83 2.50
N GLN A 73 14.58 -5.30 2.61
CA GLN A 73 13.40 -4.43 2.56
C GLN A 73 13.04 -3.91 3.95
N GLU A 74 12.28 -2.81 3.98
CA GLU A 74 11.72 -2.23 5.22
C GLU A 74 12.80 -1.95 6.29
N GLY A 75 14.00 -1.55 5.86
CA GLY A 75 15.12 -1.23 6.76
C GLY A 75 15.83 -2.46 7.35
N THR A 76 15.47 -3.67 6.94
CA THR A 76 16.23 -4.88 7.25
C THR A 76 17.51 -4.97 6.41
N ALA A 77 18.48 -5.76 6.84
CA ALA A 77 19.75 -5.96 6.13
C ALA A 77 19.80 -7.33 5.46
N ALA A 78 20.44 -7.40 4.28
CA ALA A 78 20.68 -8.65 3.60
C ALA A 78 21.70 -9.50 4.38
N ALA A 79 21.29 -10.70 4.79
CA ALA A 79 22.13 -11.63 5.53
C ALA A 79 22.32 -12.95 4.78
N GLU A 80 23.24 -13.79 5.26
CA GLU A 80 23.29 -15.19 4.84
C GLU A 80 22.23 -15.98 5.61
N TRP A 81 21.44 -16.77 4.88
CA TRP A 81 20.44 -17.66 5.46
C TRP A 81 20.74 -19.11 5.07
N PRO A 82 21.04 -20.00 6.03
CA PRO A 82 21.29 -21.40 5.73
C PRO A 82 20.03 -22.10 5.20
N ALA A 83 20.23 -23.24 4.52
CA ALA A 83 19.12 -24.14 4.22
C ALA A 83 18.34 -24.50 5.49
N GLY A 84 17.03 -24.58 5.39
CA GLY A 84 16.13 -24.78 6.54
C GLY A 84 15.71 -23.51 7.27
N SER A 85 16.27 -22.33 6.96
CA SER A 85 15.73 -21.06 7.47
C SER A 85 14.26 -20.90 7.09
N ALA A 86 13.44 -20.46 8.05
CA ALA A 86 12.02 -20.32 7.86
C ALA A 86 11.73 -19.08 6.99
N VAL A 87 10.78 -19.22 6.07
CA VAL A 87 10.29 -18.15 5.21
C VAL A 87 8.78 -18.12 5.31
N PHE A 88 8.20 -16.96 5.57
CA PHE A 88 6.74 -16.80 5.70
C PHE A 88 6.28 -15.49 5.06
N ILE A 89 5.04 -15.49 4.58
CA ILE A 89 4.39 -14.27 4.07
C ILE A 89 3.36 -13.86 5.12
N GLU A 90 3.67 -12.78 5.82
CA GLU A 90 2.83 -12.19 6.86
C GLU A 90 2.65 -10.70 6.59
N LEU A 91 1.73 -10.09 7.32
CA LEU A 91 1.52 -8.66 7.27
C LEU A 91 2.72 -7.94 7.90
N THR A 92 3.37 -7.07 7.13
CA THR A 92 4.51 -6.27 7.61
C THR A 92 4.08 -4.89 8.07
N ALA A 93 4.92 -4.24 8.87
CA ALA A 93 4.68 -2.85 9.29
C ALA A 93 4.65 -1.92 8.07
N GLY A 94 5.54 -2.11 7.08
CA GLY A 94 5.52 -1.36 5.83
C GLY A 94 4.20 -1.50 5.07
N ALA A 95 3.67 -2.73 4.96
CA ALA A 95 2.38 -2.96 4.31
C ALA A 95 1.21 -2.22 4.99
N LEU A 96 1.17 -2.23 6.33
CA LEU A 96 0.17 -1.47 7.10
C LEU A 96 0.36 0.04 6.97
N HIS A 97 1.60 0.52 6.96
CA HIS A 97 1.92 1.93 6.78
C HIS A 97 1.49 2.45 5.39
N ASP A 98 1.75 1.67 4.35
CA ASP A 98 1.34 1.99 2.97
C ASP A 98 -0.19 2.04 2.86
N LEU A 99 -0.89 1.10 3.49
CA LEU A 99 -2.36 1.10 3.56
C LEU A 99 -2.88 2.33 4.30
N ALA A 100 -2.34 2.63 5.48
CA ALA A 100 -2.74 3.80 6.27
C ALA A 100 -2.51 5.11 5.51
N SER A 101 -1.39 5.22 4.78
CA SER A 101 -1.05 6.38 3.97
C SER A 101 -2.02 6.57 2.80
N GLN A 102 -2.41 5.49 2.12
CA GLN A 102 -3.43 5.52 1.07
C GLN A 102 -4.79 5.95 1.62
N ILE A 103 -5.19 5.45 2.79
CA ILE A 103 -6.42 5.86 3.47
C ILE A 103 -6.38 7.35 3.81
N ALA A 104 -5.28 7.84 4.40
CA ALA A 104 -5.13 9.25 4.74
C ALA A 104 -5.25 10.15 3.50
N ALA A 105 -4.62 9.76 2.38
CA ALA A 105 -4.71 10.48 1.12
C ALA A 105 -6.14 10.51 0.56
N LEU A 106 -6.86 9.38 0.63
CA LEU A 106 -8.26 9.29 0.23
C LEU A 106 -9.16 10.17 1.10
N THR A 107 -8.99 10.14 2.42
CA THR A 107 -9.74 10.96 3.37
C THR A 107 -9.51 12.46 3.11
N ALA A 108 -8.26 12.88 2.84
CA ALA A 108 -7.97 14.26 2.47
C ALA A 108 -8.67 14.69 1.18
N ARG A 109 -8.74 13.79 0.19
CA ARG A 109 -9.43 14.05 -1.08
C ARG A 109 -10.93 14.14 -0.91
N VAL A 110 -11.53 13.30 -0.06
CA VAL A 110 -12.95 13.39 0.29
C VAL A 110 -13.25 14.72 0.98
N ALA A 111 -12.47 15.12 1.97
CA ALA A 111 -12.64 16.39 2.66
C ALA A 111 -12.57 17.60 1.70
N ALA A 112 -11.66 17.56 0.72
CA ALA A 112 -11.55 18.61 -0.30
C ALA A 112 -12.79 18.67 -1.21
N LEU A 113 -13.38 17.53 -1.57
CA LEU A 113 -14.61 17.48 -2.37
C LEU A 113 -15.84 17.95 -1.56
N GLU A 114 -15.90 17.59 -0.28
CA GLU A 114 -16.95 18.03 0.65
C GLU A 114 -16.89 19.53 0.93
N GLN A 115 -15.69 20.12 0.94
CA GLN A 115 -15.50 21.58 1.07
C GLN A 115 -15.86 22.35 -0.20
N GLY A 116 -16.11 21.67 -1.33
CA GLY A 116 -16.69 22.29 -2.51
C GLY A 116 -16.14 21.73 -3.81
N GLY A 117 -16.96 20.92 -4.48
CA GLY A 117 -17.19 21.06 -5.94
C GLY A 117 -17.84 22.42 -6.29
N GLY A 118 -17.44 23.49 -5.60
CA GLY A 118 -18.08 24.79 -5.51
C GLY A 118 -17.11 25.75 -4.82
N THR A 119 -15.98 26.05 -5.46
CA THR A 119 -15.30 27.34 -5.23
C THR A 119 -16.04 28.48 -5.93
N ASP A 120 -17.05 28.17 -6.73
CA ASP A 120 -18.10 29.13 -6.99
C ASP A 120 -18.86 29.27 -5.67
N PRO A 121 -19.00 30.50 -5.10
CA PRO A 121 -19.97 30.70 -4.05
C PRO A 121 -21.26 30.06 -4.53
N GLU A 122 -21.88 29.20 -3.71
CA GLU A 122 -23.21 28.63 -4.01
C GLU A 122 -23.99 29.74 -4.68
N PRO A 123 -24.33 29.62 -5.99
CA PRO A 123 -24.95 30.73 -6.68
C PRO A 123 -26.15 31.04 -5.83
N GLY A 124 -26.16 32.24 -5.22
CA GLY A 124 -27.29 32.66 -4.43
C GLY A 124 -28.56 32.40 -5.24
N PRO A 125 -29.71 32.22 -4.59
CA PRO A 125 -30.95 31.78 -5.23
C PRO A 125 -31.11 32.42 -6.62
N ASP A 126 -31.40 31.63 -7.66
CA ASP A 126 -31.38 32.07 -9.07
C ASP A 126 -31.89 33.52 -9.23
N GLY A 127 -30.99 34.40 -9.71
CA GLY A 127 -31.27 35.83 -9.81
C GLY A 127 -30.86 36.68 -8.60
N ALA A 128 -30.15 36.10 -7.63
CA ALA A 128 -29.63 36.83 -6.47
C ALA A 128 -28.74 37.99 -6.89
N LEU A 129 -29.00 39.14 -6.28
CA LEU A 129 -28.23 40.35 -6.48
C LEU A 129 -26.95 40.28 -5.66
N THR A 130 -25.83 40.64 -6.29
CA THR A 130 -24.53 40.78 -5.63
C THR A 130 -24.05 42.22 -5.68
N ASP A 131 -23.21 42.61 -4.72
CA ASP A 131 -22.48 43.87 -4.74
C ASP A 131 -21.29 43.82 -5.73
N ALA A 132 -20.56 44.94 -5.85
CA ALA A 132 -19.39 45.03 -6.72
C ALA A 132 -18.20 44.16 -6.28
N ALA A 133 -18.23 43.64 -5.04
CA ALA A 133 -17.24 42.71 -4.50
C ALA A 133 -17.71 41.24 -4.61
N GLY A 134 -18.92 40.98 -5.13
CA GLY A 134 -19.49 39.65 -5.31
C GLY A 134 -20.26 39.10 -4.11
N ASN A 135 -20.50 39.89 -3.06
CA ASN A 135 -21.26 39.45 -1.89
C ASN A 135 -22.77 39.54 -2.15
N LEU A 136 -23.55 38.60 -1.61
CA LEU A 136 -25.01 38.62 -1.72
C LEU A 136 -25.59 39.85 -1.02
N LEU A 137 -26.47 40.58 -1.72
CA LEU A 137 -27.28 41.61 -1.11
C LEU A 137 -28.45 40.94 -0.37
N VAL A 138 -28.60 41.25 0.91
CA VAL A 138 -29.66 40.71 1.78
C VAL A 138 -30.59 41.82 2.29
N ASP A 139 -31.84 41.48 2.59
CA ASP A 139 -32.78 42.36 3.29
C ASP A 139 -32.46 42.47 4.80
N GLN A 140 -33.24 43.26 5.53
CA GLN A 140 -33.06 43.44 6.98
C GLN A 140 -33.35 42.17 7.80
N ALA A 141 -34.04 41.18 7.22
CA ALA A 141 -34.27 39.87 7.83
C ALA A 141 -33.20 38.84 7.45
N GLY A 142 -32.23 39.21 6.60
CA GLY A 142 -31.13 38.35 6.14
C GLY A 142 -31.45 37.50 4.91
N ASN A 143 -32.57 37.74 4.22
CA ASN A 143 -32.92 36.99 3.01
C ASN A 143 -32.21 37.59 1.78
N ALA A 144 -31.72 36.74 0.87
CA ALA A 144 -31.09 37.19 -0.38
C ALA A 144 -32.10 37.92 -1.28
N LEU A 145 -31.71 39.10 -1.78
CA LEU A 145 -32.50 39.86 -2.75
C LEU A 145 -32.34 39.23 -4.14
N VAL A 146 -33.45 38.94 -4.83
CA VAL A 146 -33.45 38.36 -6.19
C VAL A 146 -34.05 39.34 -7.20
N ARG A 147 -33.61 39.28 -8.46
CA ARG A 147 -34.30 39.97 -9.57
C ARG A 147 -35.64 39.30 -9.82
N GLY A 148 -36.71 40.08 -9.79
CA GLY A 148 -38.05 39.62 -10.20
C GLY A 148 -38.16 39.36 -11.70
#